data_AF-A0A536FZ22-F1
#
_entry.id   AF-A0A536FZ22-F1
#
_cell.length_a   1.000
_cell.length_b   1.000
_cell.length_c   1.000
_cell.angle_alpha   90.00
_cell.angle_beta   90.00
_cell.angle_gamma   90.00
#
_symmetry.space_group_name_H-M   'P 1'
#
loop_
_entity.id
_entity.type
_entity.pdbx_description
1 polymer ?
#
loop_
_entity_poly.entity_id
_entity_poly.type
_entity_poly.pdbx_seq_one_letter_code
_entity_poly.pdbx_strand_id
1 'polypeptide(L)'
;MSTRWRWRGSVALLAVCLAFVIYPLLPNDDVINSDWPAFATGAQMIVTNPTQMYDLHVQERYQAQVTGGRHLVTPGINGILPFLAPAWVALLAVPFDFFGTDIGGRLWILFGLACLAG
;
A
#
# COMPACT_ATOMS: atom_id res chain seq x y z
N MET A 1 -16.90 -14.01 20.05
CA MET A 1 -17.25 -12.70 19.41
C MET A 1 -18.68 -12.79 18.89
N SER A 2 -19.58 -11.87 19.27
CA SER A 2 -21.01 -11.95 18.86
C SER A 2 -21.19 -11.71 17.35
N THR A 3 -22.21 -12.32 16.73
CA THR A 3 -22.55 -12.19 15.30
C THR A 3 -22.72 -10.73 14.86
N ARG A 4 -23.26 -9.87 15.73
CA ARG A 4 -23.43 -8.43 15.47
C ARG A 4 -22.09 -7.69 15.33
N TRP A 5 -21.09 -8.07 16.12
CA TRP A 5 -19.75 -7.47 16.04
C TRP A 5 -19.02 -7.88 14.77
N ARG A 6 -19.16 -9.14 14.32
CA ARG A 6 -18.61 -9.59 13.02
C ARG A 6 -19.22 -8.82 11.86
N TRP A 7 -20.56 -8.68 11.84
CA TRP A 7 -21.25 -7.93 10.79
C TRP A 7 -20.82 -6.45 10.72
N ARG A 8 -20.75 -5.77 11.87
CA ARG A 8 -20.26 -4.37 11.94
C ARG A 8 -18.83 -4.24 11.43
N GLY A 9 -17.96 -5.19 11.81
CA GLY A 9 -16.58 -5.27 11.31
C GLY A 9 -16.52 -5.41 9.79
N SER A 10 -17.30 -6.34 9.22
CA SER A 10 -17.37 -6.55 7.77
C SER A 10 -17.89 -5.33 7.02
N VAL A 11 -18.92 -4.65 7.53
CA VAL A 11 -19.45 -3.42 6.91
C VAL A 11 -18.43 -2.29 6.94
N ALA A 12 -17.73 -2.09 8.06
CA ALA A 12 -16.69 -1.07 8.17
C ALA A 12 -15.53 -1.34 7.21
N LEU A 13 -15.07 -2.58 7.13
CA LEU A 13 -14.06 -3.03 6.17
C LEU A 13 -14.49 -2.79 4.72
N LEU A 14 -15.71 -3.19 4.37
CA LEU A 14 -16.26 -2.99 3.02
C LEU A 14 -16.28 -1.50 2.64
N ALA A 15 -16.73 -0.63 3.55
CA ALA A 15 -16.79 0.81 3.31
C ALA A 15 -15.41 1.43 3.06
N VAL A 16 -14.42 1.05 3.87
CA VAL A 16 -13.03 1.49 3.71
C VAL A 16 -12.48 1.03 2.36
N CYS A 17 -12.71 -0.22 1.99
CA CYS A 17 -12.22 -0.75 0.72
C CYS A 17 -12.91 -0.13 -0.50
N LEU A 18 -14.21 0.17 -0.42
CA LEU A 18 -14.93 0.93 -1.44
C LEU A 18 -14.33 2.33 -1.61
N ALA A 19 -14.00 3.02 -0.52
CA ALA A 19 -13.33 4.31 -0.58
C ALA A 19 -11.99 4.22 -1.33
N PHE A 20 -11.19 3.18 -1.05
CA PHE A 20 -9.92 2.94 -1.76
C PHE A 20 -10.06 2.61 -3.25
N VAL A 21 -11.15 1.94 -3.66
CA VAL A 21 -11.43 1.66 -5.07
C VAL A 21 -11.96 2.90 -5.81
N ILE A 22 -12.80 3.70 -5.16
CA ILE A 22 -13.46 4.87 -5.76
C ILE A 22 -12.54 6.08 -5.81
N TYR A 23 -11.77 6.34 -4.75
CA TYR A 23 -10.92 7.54 -4.65
C TYR A 23 -10.02 7.78 -5.88
N PRO A 24 -9.32 6.79 -6.46
CA PRO A 24 -8.46 7.00 -7.63
C PRO A 24 -9.23 7.05 -8.97
N LEU A 25 -10.56 6.93 -8.97
CA LEU A 25 -11.41 7.24 -10.12
C LEU A 25 -11.80 8.73 -10.16
N LEU A 26 -11.57 9.45 -9.07
CA LEU A 26 -11.75 10.89 -8.98
C LEU A 26 -10.43 11.60 -9.36
N PRO A 27 -10.48 12.79 -9.98
CA PRO A 27 -9.29 13.58 -10.22
C PRO A 27 -8.60 13.89 -8.89
N ASN A 28 -7.36 13.42 -8.72
CA ASN A 28 -6.55 13.67 -7.54
C ASN A 28 -5.09 13.90 -7.96
N ASP A 29 -4.50 14.97 -7.43
CA ASP A 29 -3.08 15.29 -7.64
C ASP A 29 -2.17 14.56 -6.63
N ASP A 30 -2.77 13.96 -5.59
CA ASP A 30 -2.09 13.26 -4.51
C ASP A 30 -2.05 11.73 -4.71
N VAL A 31 -1.02 11.11 -4.15
CA VAL A 31 -1.02 9.65 -3.95
C VAL A 31 -1.93 9.36 -2.77
N ILE A 32 -2.88 8.43 -2.92
CA ILE A 32 -3.74 7.99 -1.81
C ILE A 32 -2.86 7.68 -0.61
N ASN A 33 -3.17 8.28 0.55
CA ASN A 33 -2.60 7.85 1.82
C ASN A 33 -3.08 6.43 2.14
N SER A 34 -2.38 5.49 1.53
CA SER A 34 -2.55 4.05 1.62
C SER A 34 -1.16 3.48 1.87
N ASP A 35 -1.07 2.33 2.53
CA ASP A 35 0.22 1.71 2.82
C ASP A 35 0.93 1.20 1.53
N TRP A 36 0.26 1.27 0.38
CA TRP A 36 0.74 0.72 -0.88
C TRP A 36 2.11 1.24 -1.33
N PRO A 37 2.42 2.55 -1.33
CA PRO A 37 3.75 3.02 -1.72
C PRO A 37 4.87 2.45 -0.85
N ALA A 38 4.60 2.17 0.43
CA ALA A 38 5.54 1.49 1.31
C ALA A 38 5.72 0.03 0.89
N PHE A 39 4.63 -0.69 0.60
CA PHE A 39 4.68 -2.08 0.11
C PHE A 39 5.36 -2.22 -1.25
N ALA A 40 5.10 -1.32 -2.19
CA ALA A 40 5.77 -1.25 -3.49
C ALA A 40 7.27 -0.95 -3.35
N THR A 41 7.64 -0.02 -2.45
CA THR A 41 9.05 0.23 -2.09
C THR A 41 9.72 -1.03 -1.57
N GLY A 42 9.08 -1.73 -0.64
CA GLY A 42 9.56 -3.02 -0.15
C GLY A 42 9.68 -4.07 -1.26
N ALA A 43 8.71 -4.14 -2.18
CA ALA A 43 8.71 -5.06 -3.31
C ALA A 43 9.89 -4.83 -4.27
N GLN A 44 10.20 -3.58 -4.60
CA GLN A 44 11.35 -3.28 -5.45
C GLN A 44 12.68 -3.58 -4.75
N MET A 45 12.77 -3.29 -3.46
CA MET A 45 14.00 -3.52 -2.68
C MET A 45 14.25 -5.01 -2.40
N ILE A 46 13.21 -5.80 -2.13
CA ILE A 46 13.38 -7.25 -1.89
C ILE A 46 13.90 -7.96 -3.14
N VAL A 47 13.49 -7.52 -4.33
CA VAL A 47 13.96 -8.06 -5.61
C VAL A 47 15.37 -7.57 -5.95
N THR A 48 15.68 -6.30 -5.66
CA THR A 48 16.93 -5.67 -6.10
C THR A 48 18.08 -5.88 -5.11
N ASN A 49 17.88 -5.56 -3.83
CA ASN A 49 18.87 -5.75 -2.79
C ASN A 49 18.20 -5.86 -1.40
N PRO A 50 17.86 -7.07 -0.94
CA PRO A 50 17.14 -7.29 0.31
C PRO A 50 17.94 -6.87 1.56
N THR A 51 19.27 -6.75 1.46
CA THR A 51 20.12 -6.37 2.60
C THR A 51 19.95 -4.92 3.04
N GLN A 52 19.45 -4.06 2.16
CA GLN A 52 19.25 -2.63 2.41
C GLN A 52 17.78 -2.28 2.66
N MET A 53 16.90 -3.28 2.75
CA MET A 53 15.46 -3.11 2.76
C MET A 53 14.94 -2.20 3.89
N TYR A 54 15.67 -2.11 5.01
CA TYR A 54 15.30 -1.28 6.16
C TYR A 54 16.20 -0.05 6.34
N ASP A 55 17.01 0.29 5.33
CA ASP A 55 17.73 1.55 5.27
C ASP A 55 16.78 2.65 4.77
N LEU A 56 16.47 3.62 5.63
CA LEU A 56 15.52 4.70 5.35
C LEU A 56 15.95 5.56 4.15
N HIS A 57 17.25 5.87 4.00
CA HIS A 57 17.73 6.68 2.87
C HIS A 57 17.68 5.92 1.54
N VAL A 58 17.77 4.59 1.59
CA VAL A 58 17.53 3.76 0.41
C VAL A 58 16.03 3.72 0.11
N GLN A 59 15.17 3.52 1.12
CA GLN A 59 13.72 3.54 0.95
C GLN A 59 13.21 4.86 0.35
N GLU A 60 13.72 6.01 0.79
CA GLU A 60 13.34 7.32 0.24
C GLU A 60 13.55 7.40 -1.27
N ARG A 61 14.67 6.88 -1.77
CA ARG A 61 14.98 6.89 -3.21
C ARG A 61 14.05 6.00 -4.02
N TYR A 62 13.76 4.80 -3.51
CA TYR A 62 12.82 3.87 -4.16
C TYR A 62 11.39 4.42 -4.11
N GLN A 63 10.96 4.97 -2.97
CA GLN A 63 9.62 5.51 -2.83
C GLN A 63 9.39 6.73 -3.71
N ALA A 64 10.40 7.58 -3.91
CA ALA A 64 10.33 8.67 -4.88
C ALA A 64 10.10 8.15 -6.32
N GLN A 65 10.72 7.03 -6.69
CA GLN A 65 10.50 6.41 -8.01
C GLN A 65 9.08 5.82 -8.12
N VAL A 66 8.66 5.06 -7.11
CA VAL A 66 7.31 4.46 -7.02
C VAL A 66 6.22 5.53 -7.12
N THR A 67 6.40 6.67 -6.44
CA THR A 67 5.38 7.74 -6.41
C THR A 67 5.48 8.71 -7.58
N GLY A 68 6.53 8.63 -8.41
CA GLY A 68 6.80 9.60 -9.46
C GLY A 68 7.18 10.99 -8.89
N GLY A 69 7.81 11.02 -7.73
CA GLY A 69 8.20 12.24 -7.01
C GLY A 69 7.06 12.90 -6.22
N ARG A 70 5.87 12.31 -6.20
CA ARG A 70 4.75 12.79 -5.38
C ARG A 70 4.95 12.40 -3.91
N HIS A 71 4.60 13.29 -3.00
CA HIS A 71 4.72 13.04 -1.57
C HIS A 71 3.37 12.73 -0.94
N LEU A 72 3.39 11.93 0.13
CA LEU A 72 2.21 11.73 0.97
C LEU A 72 2.01 13.00 1.82
N VAL A 73 0.96 13.76 1.53
CA VAL A 73 0.54 14.88 2.38
C VAL A 73 -0.52 14.37 3.34
N THR A 74 -0.08 13.93 4.52
CA THR A 74 -0.98 13.50 5.61
C THR A 74 -0.71 14.36 6.83
N PRO A 75 -1.74 14.83 7.57
CA PRO A 75 -1.53 15.54 8.83
C PRO A 75 -0.63 14.74 9.78
N GLY A 76 0.57 15.26 10.08
CA GLY A 76 1.55 14.63 10.97
C GLY A 76 2.62 13.75 10.29
N ILE A 77 2.55 13.53 8.97
CA ILE A 77 3.58 12.82 8.19
C ILE A 77 4.11 13.77 7.12
N ASN A 78 5.39 14.12 7.22
CA ASN A 78 6.10 14.93 6.22
C ASN A 78 7.18 14.06 5.56
N GLY A 79 6.96 13.66 4.31
CA GLY A 79 7.94 12.91 3.52
C GLY A 79 7.45 11.52 3.15
N ILE A 80 8.10 10.49 3.72
CA ILE A 80 7.89 9.10 3.34
C ILE A 80 7.09 8.30 4.37
N LEU A 81 6.38 7.28 3.89
CA LEU A 81 5.85 6.19 4.71
C LEU A 81 6.77 4.97 4.55
N PRO A 82 7.63 4.65 5.53
CA PRO A 82 8.63 3.61 5.38
C PRO A 82 8.02 2.20 5.41
N PHE A 83 8.67 1.27 4.71
CA PHE A 83 8.36 -0.14 4.81
C PHE A 83 8.98 -0.72 6.09
N LEU A 84 8.13 -1.18 7.01
CA LEU A 84 8.54 -1.73 8.31
C LEU A 84 8.05 -3.17 8.54
N ALA A 85 7.30 -3.73 7.60
CA ALA A 85 6.80 -5.10 7.71
C ALA A 85 7.93 -6.13 7.51
N PRO A 86 7.74 -7.40 7.91
CA PRO A 86 8.70 -8.45 7.60
C PRO A 86 8.94 -8.61 6.10
N ALA A 87 10.17 -8.96 5.71
CA ALA A 87 10.61 -9.09 4.32
C ALA A 87 9.72 -10.00 3.45
N TRP A 88 9.14 -11.07 4.01
CA TRP A 88 8.24 -11.96 3.28
C TRP A 88 6.94 -11.27 2.84
N VAL A 89 6.51 -10.22 3.54
CA VAL A 89 5.32 -9.43 3.15
C VAL A 89 5.60 -8.66 1.87
N ALA A 90 6.83 -8.17 1.67
CA ALA A 90 7.20 -7.52 0.42
C ALA A 90 7.20 -8.49 -0.78
N LEU A 91 7.55 -9.76 -0.56
CA LEU A 91 7.45 -10.78 -1.62
C LEU A 91 6.00 -10.93 -2.12
N LEU A 92 5.01 -10.79 -1.24
CA LEU A 92 3.60 -10.80 -1.64
C LEU A 92 3.23 -9.58 -2.48
N ALA A 93 3.89 -8.44 -2.29
CA ALA A 93 3.63 -7.21 -3.02
C ALA A 93 4.27 -7.20 -4.44
N VAL A 94 5.33 -7.98 -4.69
CA VAL A 94 6.03 -8.09 -5.98
C VAL A 94 5.10 -8.27 -7.20
N PRO A 95 4.17 -9.24 -7.24
CA PRO A 95 3.31 -9.42 -8.42
C PRO A 95 2.41 -8.21 -8.69
N PHE A 96 2.08 -7.43 -7.67
CA PHE A 96 1.25 -6.24 -7.80
C PHE A 96 2.07 -5.04 -8.26
N ASP A 97 3.30 -4.88 -7.78
CA ASP A 97 4.21 -3.80 -8.18
C ASP A 97 4.53 -3.84 -9.68
N PHE A 98 4.51 -5.03 -10.29
CA PHE A 98 4.67 -5.19 -11.74
C PHE A 98 3.65 -4.37 -12.56
N PHE A 99 2.46 -4.09 -12.02
CA PHE A 99 1.42 -3.29 -12.68
C PHE A 99 1.58 -1.78 -12.44
N GLY A 100 2.67 -1.37 -11.79
CA GLY A 100 2.92 0.01 -11.39
C GLY A 100 2.04 0.47 -10.22
N THR A 101 2.26 1.70 -9.78
CA THR A 101 1.69 2.21 -8.53
C THR A 101 0.17 2.28 -8.53
N ASP A 102 -0.43 2.75 -9.62
CA ASP A 102 -1.88 2.99 -9.66
C ASP A 102 -2.69 1.69 -9.80
N ILE A 103 -2.30 0.79 -10.70
CA ILE A 103 -3.00 -0.48 -10.91
C ILE A 103 -2.59 -1.51 -9.85
N GLY A 104 -1.30 -1.58 -9.52
CA GLY A 104 -0.77 -2.48 -8.48
C GLY A 104 -1.41 -2.23 -7.12
N GLY A 105 -1.56 -0.96 -6.72
CA GLY A 105 -2.22 -0.60 -5.46
C GLY A 105 -3.68 -1.04 -5.41
N ARG A 106 -4.41 -0.94 -6.54
CA ARG A 106 -5.80 -1.41 -6.62
C ARG A 106 -5.87 -2.93 -6.48
N LEU A 107 -5.02 -3.65 -7.20
CA LEU A 107 -4.98 -5.11 -7.15
C LEU A 107 -4.58 -5.61 -5.75
N TRP A 108 -3.65 -4.93 -5.07
CA TRP A 108 -3.27 -5.21 -3.68
C TRP A 108 -4.46 -5.09 -2.71
N ILE A 109 -5.25 -4.02 -2.85
CA ILE A 109 -6.45 -3.80 -2.03
C ILE A 109 -7.52 -4.86 -2.33
N LEU A 110 -7.76 -5.16 -3.61
CA LEU A 110 -8.71 -6.21 -4.02
C LEU A 110 -8.29 -7.60 -3.51
N PHE A 111 -6.99 -7.89 -3.50
CA PHE A 111 -6.45 -9.10 -2.92
C PHE A 111 -6.70 -9.17 -1.41
N GLY A 112 -6.39 -8.11 -0.66
CA GLY A 112 -6.67 -8.03 0.77
C GLY A 112 -8.16 -8.22 1.09
N LEU A 113 -9.03 -7.63 0.27
CA LEU A 113 -10.48 -7.84 0.33
C LEU A 113 -10.89 -9.29 0.11
N ALA A 114 -10.35 -9.94 -0.93
CA ALA A 114 -10.64 -11.34 -1.23
C ALA A 114 -10.19 -12.25 -0.07
N CYS A 115 -9.02 -11.99 0.53
CA CYS A 115 -8.54 -12.74 1.69
C CYS A 115 -9.44 -12.57 2.93
N LEU A 116 -10.05 -11.41 3.12
CA LEU A 116 -10.98 -11.17 4.24
C LEU A 116 -12.36 -11.80 4.06
N ALA A 117 -12.76 -12.06 2.81
CA ALA A 117 -14.03 -12.69 2.48
C ALA A 117 -14.00 -14.23 2.57
N GLY A 118 -12.80 -14.82 2.64
CA GLY A 118 -12.55 -16.27 2.74
C GLY A 118 -12.63 -16.84 4.15
#